data_AF-A0A2J0N3D0-F1
#
_entry.id   AF-A0A2J0N3D0-F1
#
_cell.length_a   1.000
_cell.length_b   1.000
_cell.length_c   1.000
_cell.angle_alpha   90.00
_cell.angle_beta   90.00
_cell.angle_gamma   90.00
#
_symmetry.space_group_name_H-M   'P 1'
#
loop_
_entity.id
_entity.type
_entity.pdbx_description
1 polymer ?
#
loop_
_entity_poly.entity_id
_entity_poly.type
_entity_poly.pdbx_seq_one_letter_code
_entity_poly.pdbx_strand_id
1 'polypeptide(L)'
;MEENKNKIWWKPAVEIFSEISTWIVVPIILAVIGGKALDQRYGTKPYLLLALAGLAFLISSYGIIKAVKKFIEKTKEEVKKNKN
;
A
#
# COMPACT_ATOMS: atom_id res chain seq x y z
N MET A 1 11.56 15.75 35.05
CA MET A 1 12.38 15.28 33.92
C MET A 1 11.69 15.75 32.67
N GLU A 2 12.35 16.58 31.88
CA GLU A 2 11.78 17.14 30.66
C GLU A 2 11.36 16.01 29.71
N GLU A 3 10.07 15.93 29.35
CA GLU A 3 9.60 15.07 28.27
C GLU A 3 10.24 15.57 26.98
N ASN A 4 11.38 14.98 26.63
CA ASN A 4 11.98 15.18 25.33
C ASN A 4 11.07 14.55 24.30
N LYS A 5 10.16 15.35 23.73
CA LYS A 5 9.34 15.03 22.55
C LYS A 5 10.26 14.94 21.31
N ASN A 6 11.22 14.02 21.34
CA ASN A 6 12.02 13.62 20.20
C ASN A 6 11.09 12.84 19.25
N LYS A 7 10.27 13.60 18.49
CA LYS A 7 9.54 13.03 17.37
C LYS A 7 10.58 12.50 16.39
N ILE A 8 10.63 11.17 16.28
CA ILE A 8 11.54 10.44 15.41
C ILE A 8 11.32 10.93 13.96
N TRP A 9 12.26 11.73 13.44
CA TRP A 9 12.11 12.44 12.16
C TRP A 9 11.94 11.51 10.95
N TRP A 10 12.49 10.29 11.02
CA TRP A 10 12.42 9.28 9.95
C TRP A 10 11.14 8.43 10.00
N LYS A 11 10.42 8.43 11.13
CA LYS A 11 9.24 7.58 11.33
C LYS A 11 8.13 7.84 10.29
N PRO A 12 7.76 9.10 9.96
CA PRO A 12 6.72 9.35 8.95
C PRO A 12 7.10 8.83 7.56
N ALA A 13 8.38 8.93 7.19
CA ALA A 13 8.86 8.43 5.91
C ALA A 13 8.76 6.90 5.81
N VAL A 14 9.13 6.18 6.88
CA VAL A 14 8.99 4.72 6.95
C VAL A 14 7.51 4.30 6.99
N GLU A 15 6.65 5.09 7.65
CA GLU A 15 5.20 4.81 7.70
C GLU A 15 4.58 4.83 6.30
N ILE A 16 4.76 5.91 5.53
CA ILE A 16 4.20 6.00 4.17
C ILE A 16 4.83 4.98 3.21
N PHE A 17 6.14 4.76 3.31
CA PHE A 17 6.85 3.79 2.49
C PHE A 17 6.29 2.38 2.71
N SER A 18 6.18 1.95 3.98
CA SER A 18 5.67 0.62 4.30
C SER A 18 4.20 0.43 3.89
N GLU A 19 3.36 1.46 4.04
CA GLU A 19 1.96 1.41 3.59
C GLU A 19 1.86 1.25 2.06
N ILE A 20 2.64 2.02 1.29
CA ILE A 20 2.70 1.92 -0.18
C ILE A 20 3.24 0.54 -0.60
N SER A 21 4.35 0.09 -0.03
CA SER A 21 4.94 -1.21 -0.35
C SER A 21 3.96 -2.35 -0.06
N THR A 22 3.20 -2.27 1.02
CA THR A 22 2.16 -3.26 1.34
C THR A 22 1.08 -3.31 0.27
N TRP A 23 0.58 -2.16 -0.17
CA TRP A 23 -0.42 -2.09 -1.25
C TRP A 23 0.09 -2.57 -2.60
N ILE A 24 1.40 -2.60 -2.83
CA ILE A 24 2.01 -3.19 -4.04
C ILE A 24 2.18 -4.69 -3.88
N VAL A 25 2.87 -5.12 -2.82
CA VAL A 25 3.32 -6.51 -2.65
C VAL A 25 2.14 -7.44 -2.40
N VAL A 26 1.18 -7.06 -1.56
CA VAL A 26 0.07 -7.94 -1.15
C VAL A 26 -0.80 -8.34 -2.35
N PRO A 27 -1.34 -7.40 -3.18
CA PRO A 27 -2.17 -7.78 -4.32
C PRO A 27 -1.42 -8.59 -5.37
N ILE A 28 -0.13 -8.27 -5.62
CA ILE A 28 0.69 -9.00 -6.61
C ILE A 28 0.90 -10.45 -6.17
N ILE A 29 1.28 -10.68 -4.92
CA ILE A 29 1.47 -12.05 -4.40
C ILE A 29 0.16 -12.84 -4.46
N LEU A 30 -0.95 -12.23 -4.04
CA LEU A 30 -2.27 -12.87 -4.11
C LEU A 30 -2.66 -13.22 -5.55
N ALA A 31 -2.42 -12.33 -6.51
CA ALA A 31 -2.70 -12.58 -7.92
C ALA A 31 -1.81 -13.70 -8.50
N VAL A 32 -0.53 -13.77 -8.12
CA VAL A 32 0.36 -14.82 -8.60
C VAL A 32 -0.06 -16.19 -8.06
N ILE A 33 -0.31 -16.29 -6.75
CA ILE A 33 -0.70 -17.55 -6.12
C ILE A 33 -2.09 -17.99 -6.63
N GLY A 34 -3.07 -17.08 -6.59
CA GLY A 34 -4.42 -17.35 -7.05
C GLY A 34 -4.50 -17.64 -8.55
N GLY A 35 -3.84 -16.81 -9.36
CA GLY A 35 -3.85 -16.92 -10.81
C GLY A 35 -3.20 -18.20 -11.31
N LYS A 36 -2.04 -18.59 -10.75
CA LYS A 36 -1.41 -19.87 -11.08
C LYS A 36 -2.27 -21.07 -10.70
N ALA A 37 -2.88 -21.05 -9.51
CA ALA A 37 -3.72 -22.15 -9.05
C ALA A 37 -4.97 -22.30 -9.94
N LEU A 38 -5.59 -21.18 -10.32
CA LEU A 38 -6.78 -21.17 -11.18
C LEU A 38 -6.42 -21.62 -12.61
N ASP A 39 -5.34 -21.10 -13.18
CA ASP A 39 -4.88 -21.49 -14.52
C ASP A 39 -4.47 -22.97 -14.59
N GLN A 40 -3.91 -23.54 -13.51
CA GLN A 40 -3.63 -24.98 -13.43
C GLN A 40 -4.91 -25.82 -13.36
N ARG A 41 -5.94 -25.34 -12.65
CA ARG A 41 -7.20 -26.06 -12.47
C ARG A 41 -8.07 -26.08 -13.72
N TYR A 42 -8.11 -24.97 -14.47
CA TYR A 42 -8.96 -24.82 -15.66
C TYR A 42 -8.22 -25.03 -16.99
N GLY A 43 -6.90 -25.23 -16.96
CA GLY A 43 -6.09 -25.40 -18.18
C GLY A 43 -5.94 -24.12 -19.01
N THR A 44 -6.37 -22.96 -18.51
CA THR A 44 -6.43 -21.66 -19.20
C THR A 44 -5.11 -20.88 -19.18
N LYS A 45 -3.97 -21.55 -19.04
CA LYS A 45 -2.66 -20.87 -18.91
C LYS A 45 -2.38 -19.97 -20.12
N PRO A 46 -2.06 -18.66 -19.96
CA PRO A 46 -1.94 -17.85 -18.73
C PRO A 46 -3.01 -16.75 -18.59
N TYR A 47 -4.24 -16.98 -19.06
CA TYR A 47 -5.26 -15.93 -19.14
C TYR A 47 -5.79 -15.49 -17.77
N LEU A 48 -6.02 -16.41 -16.82
CA LEU A 48 -6.56 -16.03 -15.51
C LEU A 48 -5.50 -15.34 -14.65
N LEU A 49 -4.24 -15.75 -14.76
CA LEU A 49 -3.13 -15.03 -14.15
C LEU A 49 -3.06 -13.59 -14.65
N LEU A 50 -3.17 -13.36 -15.96
CA LEU A 50 -3.15 -12.00 -16.53
C LEU A 50 -4.34 -11.16 -16.05
N ALA A 51 -5.54 -11.74 -16.01
CA ALA A 51 -6.72 -11.06 -15.50
C ALA A 51 -6.57 -10.68 -14.01
N LEU A 52 -6.09 -11.61 -13.17
CA LEU A 52 -5.83 -11.35 -11.75
C LEU A 52 -4.70 -10.35 -11.53
N ALA A 53 -3.64 -10.38 -12.35
CA ALA A 53 -2.57 -9.41 -12.30
C ALA A 53 -3.08 -8.00 -12.64
N GLY A 54 -3.94 -7.88 -13.66
CA GLY A 54 -4.63 -6.62 -13.98
C GLY A 54 -5.48 -6.10 -12.83
N LEU A 55 -6.27 -6.98 -12.20
CA LEU A 55 -7.06 -6.61 -11.02
C LEU A 55 -6.18 -6.20 -9.83
N ALA A 56 -5.11 -6.93 -9.56
CA ALA A 56 -4.14 -6.58 -8.52
C ALA A 56 -3.51 -5.20 -8.76
N PHE A 57 -3.15 -4.90 -10.01
CA PHE A 57 -2.61 -3.59 -10.37
C PHE A 57 -3.59 -2.45 -10.07
N LEU A 58 -4.88 -2.64 -10.39
CA LEU A 58 -5.92 -1.66 -10.09
C LEU A 58 -6.11 -1.48 -8.57
N ILE A 59 -6.13 -2.58 -7.81
CA ILE A 59 -6.24 -2.55 -6.34
C ILE A 59 -5.04 -1.82 -5.73
N SER A 60 -3.82 -2.14 -6.18
CA SER A 60 -2.61 -1.45 -5.73
C SER A 60 -2.67 0.04 -6.04
N SER A 61 -3.04 0.42 -7.27
CA SER A 61 -3.15 1.82 -7.68
C SER A 61 -4.12 2.60 -6.79
N TYR A 62 -5.30 2.03 -6.54
CA TYR A 62 -6.29 2.64 -5.65
C TYR A 62 -5.80 2.75 -4.21
N GLY A 63 -5.18 1.69 -3.68
CA GLY A 63 -4.62 1.63 -2.33
C GLY A 63 -3.53 2.68 -2.11
N ILE A 64 -2.62 2.84 -3.08
CA ILE A 64 -1.55 3.84 -3.04
C ILE A 64 -2.12 5.25 -3.02
N ILE A 65 -3.07 5.58 -3.91
CA ILE A 65 -3.70 6.90 -3.94
C ILE A 65 -4.36 7.21 -2.60
N LYS A 66 -5.05 6.23 -2.00
CA LYS A 66 -5.68 6.38 -0.69
C LYS A 66 -4.65 6.60 0.43
N ALA A 67 -3.58 5.82 0.46
CA ALA A 67 -2.50 5.93 1.45
C ALA A 67 -1.81 7.30 1.38
N VAL A 68 -1.48 7.77 0.18
CA VAL A 68 -0.85 9.08 -0.04
C VAL A 68 -1.79 10.21 0.40
N LYS A 69 -3.06 10.17 0.01
CA LYS A 69 -4.05 11.18 0.44
C LYS A 69 -4.16 11.26 1.96
N LYS A 70 -4.27 10.10 2.62
CA LYS A 70 -4.34 10.00 4.08
C LYS A 70 -3.09 10.57 4.75
N PHE A 71 -1.90 10.28 4.21
CA PHE A 71 -0.65 10.81 4.73
C PHE A 71 -0.55 12.34 4.60
N ILE A 72 -0.97 12.90 3.47
CA ILE A 72 -1.01 14.35 3.25
C ILE A 72 -1.96 15.02 4.24
N GLU A 73 -3.15 14.45 4.45
CA GLU A 73 -4.15 14.98 5.38
C GLU A 73 -3.65 14.96 6.83
N LYS A 74 -3.13 13.81 7.28
CA LYS A 74 -2.52 13.66 8.62
C LYS A 74 -1.37 14.65 8.84
N THR A 75 -0.50 14.83 7.84
CA THR A 75 0.61 15.79 7.92
C THR A 75 0.10 17.23 8.02
N LYS A 76 -0.93 17.59 7.24
CA LYS A 76 -1.54 18.92 7.27
C LYS A 76 -2.19 19.24 8.63
N GLU A 77 -2.85 18.25 9.25
CA GLU A 77 -3.42 18.38 10.59
C GLU A 77 -2.34 18.55 11.67
N GLU A 78 -1.27 17.76 11.61
CA GLU A 78 -0.14 17.89 12.55
C GLU A 78 0.52 19.27 12.45
N VAL A 79 0.71 19.80 11.23
CA VAL A 79 1.24 21.14 11.03
C VAL A 79 0.31 22.22 11.59
N LYS A 80 -1.01 22.10 11.38
CA LYS A 80 -1.98 23.05 11.95
C LYS A 80 -1.97 23.03 13.48
N LYS A 81 -1.92 21.83 14.08
CA LYS A 81 -1.93 21.66 15.54
C LYS A 81 -0.69 22.23 16.23
N ASN A 82 0.48 22.18 15.58
CA ASN A 82 1.70 22.77 16.15
C ASN A 82 1.78 24.31 15.99
N LYS A 83 0.86 24.93 15.24
CA LYS A 83 0.85 26.38 14.99
C LYS A 83 -0.08 27.17 15.94
N ASN A 84 -0.92 26.47 16.71
CA ASN A 84 -1.78 26.99 17.79
C ASN A 84 -1.23 26.55 19.14
#